data_AF-A0A7J9RJ98-F1
#
_entry.id   AF-A0A7J9RJ98-F1
#
_cell.length_a   1.000
_cell.length_b   1.000
_cell.length_c   1.000
_cell.angle_alpha   90.00
_cell.angle_beta   90.00
_cell.angle_gamma   90.00
#
_symmetry.space_group_name_H-M   'P 1'
#
loop_
_entity.id
_entity.type
_entity.pdbx_description
1 polymer ?
#
loop_
_entity_poly.entity_id
_entity_poly.type
_entity_poly.pdbx_seq_one_letter_code
_entity_poly.pdbx_strand_id
1 'polypeptide(L)'
;MEQIYRCDSDSFFARLDEHKDLSVIHRGEEVQVQRGLLQFVILTYSEIGDELLVRFRPSIPLIGLLMVSSMLVASAFVASWWMLILELVLLSMALIVYSSQLTWELLQFTQEPITLRSHSSSNG
;
A
#
# COMPACT_ATOMS: atom_id res chain seq x y z
N MET A 1 0.23 -5.00 6.52
CA MET A 1 -0.34 -6.35 6.34
C MET A 1 0.75 -7.27 5.82
N GLU A 2 0.63 -8.58 6.06
CA GLU A 2 1.63 -9.58 5.67
C GLU A 2 0.92 -10.67 4.87
N GLN A 3 1.48 -11.04 3.71
CA GLN A 3 0.89 -12.00 2.79
C GLN A 3 1.97 -12.90 2.21
N ILE A 4 1.63 -14.18 2.04
CA ILE A 4 2.51 -15.20 1.49
C ILE A 4 2.04 -15.51 0.08
N TYR A 5 2.97 -15.51 -0.88
CA TYR A 5 2.75 -15.82 -2.28
C TYR A 5 3.52 -17.08 -2.67
N ARG A 6 2.98 -17.91 -3.55
CA ARG A 6 3.65 -19.11 -4.06
C ARG A 6 4.36 -18.81 -5.37
N CYS A 7 5.27 -17.85 -5.33
CA CYS A 7 5.98 -17.40 -6.51
C CYS A 7 7.35 -16.84 -6.15
N ASP A 8 8.30 -16.95 -7.08
CA ASP A 8 9.62 -16.33 -6.94
C ASP A 8 9.50 -14.79 -6.90
N SER A 9 10.43 -14.13 -6.20
CA SER A 9 10.47 -12.66 -6.10
C SER A 9 10.47 -11.97 -7.47
N ASP A 10 11.25 -12.48 -8.43
CA ASP A 10 11.33 -11.94 -9.79
C ASP A 10 9.96 -11.97 -10.51
N SER A 11 9.20 -13.05 -10.34
CA SER A 11 7.87 -13.18 -10.95
C SER A 11 6.83 -12.27 -10.29
N PHE A 12 6.99 -11.97 -9.00
CA PHE A 12 6.17 -11.01 -8.27
C PHE A 12 6.44 -9.58 -8.75
N PHE A 13 7.70 -9.19 -8.85
CA PHE A 13 8.08 -7.84 -9.30
C PHE A 13 7.80 -7.61 -10.78
N ALA A 14 7.95 -8.62 -11.65
CA ALA A 14 7.58 -8.52 -13.06
C ALA A 14 6.09 -8.22 -13.24
N ARG A 15 5.21 -8.84 -12.43
CA ARG A 15 3.78 -8.50 -12.41
C ARG A 15 3.57 -7.06 -11.96
N LEU A 16 4.24 -6.65 -10.89
CA LEU A 16 4.12 -5.30 -10.33
C LEU A 16 4.55 -4.20 -11.32
N ASP A 17 5.59 -4.44 -12.11
CA ASP A 17 6.16 -3.51 -13.09
C ASP A 17 5.27 -3.36 -14.35
N GLU A 18 4.42 -4.35 -14.64
CA GLU A 18 3.46 -4.29 -15.75
C GLU A 18 2.38 -3.20 -15.55
N HIS A 19 2.24 -2.71 -14.31
CA HIS A 19 1.26 -1.70 -13.97
C HIS A 19 1.74 -0.28 -14.34
N LYS A 20 1.22 0.27 -15.44
CA LYS A 20 1.65 1.56 -16.06
C LYS A 20 1.73 2.79 -15.14
N ASP A 21 1.03 2.78 -14.01
CA ASP A 21 0.97 3.91 -13.07
C ASP A 21 1.79 3.70 -11.79
N LEU A 22 2.49 2.57 -11.65
CA LEU A 22 3.31 2.25 -10.48
C LEU A 22 4.79 2.45 -10.81
N SER A 23 5.48 3.23 -9.98
CA SER A 23 6.95 3.31 -10.01
C SER A 23 7.51 2.46 -8.87
N VAL A 24 8.29 1.43 -9.21
CA VAL A 24 8.92 0.52 -8.26
C VAL A 24 10.38 0.96 -8.04
N ILE A 25 10.72 1.33 -6.81
CA ILE A 25 12.05 1.82 -6.41
C ILE A 25 12.66 0.82 -5.43
N HIS A 26 13.74 0.16 -5.82
CA HIS A 26 14.45 -0.79 -4.98
C HIS A 26 15.41 -0.06 -4.02
N ARG A 27 15.31 -0.33 -2.72
CA ARG A 27 16.19 0.19 -1.66
C ARG A 27 16.70 -0.95 -0.77
N GLY A 28 17.63 -1.73 -1.31
CA GLY A 28 18.19 -2.89 -0.60
C GLY A 28 17.13 -3.97 -0.39
N GLU A 29 16.85 -4.32 0.86
CA GLU A 29 15.82 -5.30 1.25
C GLU A 29 14.38 -4.75 1.26
N GLU A 30 14.22 -3.44 1.03
CA GLU A 30 12.92 -2.77 0.94
C GLU A 30 12.65 -2.32 -0.49
N VAL A 31 11.41 -2.54 -0.96
CA VAL A 31 10.94 -2.05 -2.25
C VAL A 31 9.86 -1.01 -2.01
N GLN A 32 10.09 0.20 -2.50
CA GLN A 32 9.14 1.28 -2.41
C GLN A 32 8.30 1.32 -3.69
N VAL A 33 7.00 1.10 -3.56
CA VAL A 33 6.05 1.18 -4.66
C VAL A 33 5.31 2.50 -4.54
N GLN A 34 5.41 3.35 -5.55
CA GLN A 34 4.83 4.67 -5.54
C GLN A 34 3.82 4.82 -6.67
N ARG A 35 2.69 5.49 -6.38
CA ARG A 35 1.67 5.91 -7.35
C ARG A 35 1.53 7.42 -7.28
N GLY A 36 1.92 8.11 -8.37
CA GLY A 36 1.95 9.57 -8.40
C GLY A 36 2.90 10.17 -7.35
N LEU A 37 2.62 11.37 -6.84
CA LEU A 37 3.51 12.09 -5.91
C LEU A 37 3.21 11.83 -4.42
N LEU A 38 2.03 11.28 -4.11
CA LEU A 38 1.48 11.33 -2.75
C LEU A 38 1.15 9.94 -2.16
N GLN A 39 1.15 8.88 -2.96
CA GLN A 39 0.91 7.52 -2.47
C GLN A 39 2.17 6.68 -2.63
N PHE A 40 2.63 6.07 -1.55
CA PHE A 40 3.58 4.97 -1.64
C PHE A 40 3.34 3.92 -0.56
N VAL A 41 3.71 2.70 -0.89
CA VAL A 41 3.69 1.54 -0.02
C VAL A 41 5.11 1.00 0.01
N ILE A 42 5.62 0.77 1.22
CA ILE A 42 6.89 0.07 1.42
C ILE A 42 6.57 -1.41 1.49
N LEU A 43 7.22 -2.18 0.62
CA LEU A 43 7.21 -3.62 0.59
C LEU A 43 8.51 -4.10 1.25
N THR A 44 8.39 -4.99 2.23
CA THR A 44 9.53 -5.80 2.68
C THR A 44 9.24 -7.23 2.26
N TYR A 45 10.19 -7.91 1.64
CA TYR A 45 10.00 -9.28 1.18
C TYR A 45 11.05 -10.21 1.79
N SER A 46 10.66 -11.47 2.04
CA SER A 46 11.54 -12.53 2.52
C SER A 46 11.20 -13.81 1.78
N GLU A 47 12.20 -14.48 1.23
CA GLU A 47 12.02 -15.78 0.58
C GLU A 47 12.16 -16.90 1.63
N ILE A 48 11.19 -17.81 1.66
CA ILE A 48 11.16 -18.99 2.53
C ILE A 48 10.87 -20.21 1.65
N GLY A 49 11.90 -20.82 1.07
CA GLY A 49 11.74 -21.92 0.11
C GLY A 49 11.09 -21.43 -1.20
N ASP A 50 10.00 -22.08 -1.62
CA ASP A 50 9.20 -21.69 -2.81
C ASP A 50 8.08 -20.65 -2.47
N GLU A 51 8.10 -20.09 -1.25
CA GLU A 51 7.12 -19.13 -0.78
C GLU A 51 7.75 -17.76 -0.52
N LEU A 52 7.14 -16.71 -1.07
CA LEU A 52 7.56 -15.32 -0.92
C LEU A 52 6.64 -14.61 0.09
N LEU A 53 7.22 -14.19 1.20
CA LEU A 53 6.52 -13.47 2.24
C LEU A 53 6.70 -11.96 2.02
N VAL A 54 5.62 -11.26 1.69
CA VAL A 54 5.61 -9.82 1.43
C VAL A 54 4.81 -9.08 2.49
N ARG A 55 5.44 -8.07 3.09
CA ARG A 55 4.84 -7.18 4.08
C ARG A 55 4.60 -5.81 3.46
N PHE A 56 3.33 -5.43 3.39
CA PHE A 56 2.86 -4.14 2.90
C PHE A 56 2.75 -3.15 4.08
N ARG A 57 3.53 -2.06 4.02
CA ARG A 57 3.45 -0.94 4.95
C ARG A 57 3.02 0.32 4.19
N PRO A 58 1.75 0.74 4.30
CA PRO A 58 1.34 2.04 3.78
C PRO A 58 2.11 3.12 4.52
N SER A 59 2.58 4.13 3.78
CA SER A 59 3.30 5.24 4.37
C SER A 59 2.92 6.55 3.69
N ILE A 60 2.92 7.62 4.47
CA ILE A 60 2.51 8.95 4.04
C ILE A 60 3.77 9.75 3.73
N PRO A 61 3.83 10.44 2.58
CA PRO A 61 5.04 11.16 2.23
C PRO A 61 5.21 12.35 3.12
N LEU A 62 6.47 12.70 3.39
CA LEU A 62 6.81 13.93 4.07
C LEU A 62 6.13 15.14 3.40
N ILE A 63 6.04 15.15 2.06
CA ILE A 63 5.35 16.20 1.31
C ILE A 63 3.84 16.25 1.63
N GLY A 64 3.19 15.09 1.77
CA GLY A 64 1.79 14.99 2.14
C GLY A 64 1.55 15.49 3.56
N LEU A 65 2.45 15.12 4.49
CA LEU A 65 2.42 15.60 5.87
C LEU A 65 2.61 17.13 5.94
N LEU A 66 3.53 17.69 5.14
CA LEU A 66 3.77 19.12 5.06
C LEU A 66 2.54 19.87 4.54
N MET A 67 1.90 19.39 3.48
CA MET A 67 0.66 19.99 2.95
C MET A 67 -0.45 20.01 4.00
N VAL A 68 -0.68 18.88 4.68
CA VAL A 68 -1.70 18.79 5.75
C VAL A 68 -1.38 19.75 6.90
N SER A 69 -0.11 19.83 7.32
CA SER A 69 0.32 20.75 8.38
C SER A 69 0.11 22.22 8.00
N SER A 70 0.40 22.58 6.74
CA SER A 70 0.21 23.94 6.25
C SER A 70 -1.26 24.33 6.18
N MET A 71 -2.14 23.40 5.77
CA MET A 71 -3.59 23.62 5.74
C MET A 71 -4.13 23.86 7.14
N LEU A 72 -3.74 23.03 8.12
CA LEU A 72 -4.16 23.18 9.52
C LEU A 72 -3.71 24.51 10.14
N VAL A 73 -2.48 24.94 9.86
CA VAL A 73 -1.98 26.23 10.35
C VAL A 73 -2.77 27.37 9.71
N ALA A 74 -3.02 27.32 8.41
CA ALA A 74 -3.80 28.34 7.71
C ALA A 74 -5.25 28.41 8.21
N SER A 75 -5.89 27.27 8.43
CA SER A 75 -7.27 27.22 8.91
C SER A 75 -7.40 27.71 10.36
N ALA A 76 -6.38 27.51 11.20
CA ALA A 76 -6.37 27.97 12.59
C ALA A 76 -6.47 29.50 12.75
N PHE A 77 -6.06 30.28 11.75
CA PHE A 77 -6.18 31.74 11.79
C PHE A 77 -7.58 32.26 11.47
N VAL A 78 -8.42 31.46 10.80
CA VAL A 78 -9.71 31.90 10.23
C VAL A 78 -10.89 31.15 10.82
N ALA A 79 -10.70 29.88 11.20
CA ALA A 79 -11.75 28.98 11.63
C ALA A 79 -12.02 29.08 13.14
N SER A 80 -13.28 28.84 13.53
CA SER A 80 -13.62 28.65 14.94
C SER A 80 -13.05 27.34 15.48
N TRP A 81 -12.87 27.24 16.79
CA TRP A 81 -12.29 26.03 17.40
C TRP A 81 -13.08 24.75 17.08
N TRP A 82 -14.41 24.85 16.93
CA TRP A 82 -15.28 23.73 16.53
C TRP A 82 -15.04 23.28 15.08
N MET A 83 -14.78 24.23 14.19
CA MET A 83 -14.45 23.94 12.79
C MET A 83 -13.09 23.24 12.68
N LEU A 84 -12.11 23.62 13.50
CA LEU A 84 -10.81 22.96 13.54
C LEU A 84 -10.89 21.50 13.98
N ILE A 85 -11.73 21.18 14.96
CA ILE A 85 -11.96 19.77 15.36
C ILE A 85 -12.55 18.98 14.20
N LEU A 86 -13.58 19.54 13.55
CA LEU A 86 -14.26 18.87 12.46
C LEU A 86 -13.31 18.65 11.26
N GLU A 87 -12.48 19.64 10.96
CA GLU A 87 -11.43 19.54 9.94
C GLU A 87 -10.39 18.46 10.27
N LEU A 88 -9.93 18.38 11.52
CA LEU A 88 -9.03 17.32 11.98
C LEU A 88 -9.62 15.92 11.80
N VAL A 89 -10.90 15.75 12.12
CA VAL A 89 -11.59 14.45 11.94
C VAL A 89 -11.71 14.10 10.46
N LEU A 90 -12.13 15.04 9.62
CA LEU A 90 -12.26 14.81 8.17
C LEU A 90 -10.91 14.53 7.51
N LEU A 91 -9.87 15.31 7.84
CA LEU A 91 -8.51 15.09 7.35
C LEU A 91 -7.98 13.73 7.77
N SER A 92 -8.18 13.33 9.03
CA SER A 92 -7.75 12.02 9.53
C SER A 92 -8.42 10.89 8.75
N MET A 93 -9.73 10.98 8.51
CA MET A 93 -10.46 9.99 7.71
C MET A 93 -9.97 9.95 6.26
N ALA A 94 -9.78 11.12 5.63
CA ALA A 94 -9.27 11.20 4.27
C ALA A 94 -7.87 10.58 4.16
N LEU A 95 -7.00 10.83 5.14
CA LEU A 95 -5.64 10.28 5.20
C LEU A 95 -5.65 8.75 5.31
N ILE A 96 -6.51 8.20 6.17
CA ILE A 96 -6.66 6.75 6.34
C ILE A 96 -7.12 6.13 5.02
N VAL A 97 -8.20 6.66 4.41
CA VAL A 97 -8.73 6.14 3.14
C VAL A 97 -7.67 6.19 2.05
N TYR A 98 -7.00 7.35 1.89
CA TYR A 98 -6.00 7.55 0.85
C TYR A 98 -4.78 6.64 1.00
N SER A 99 -4.30 6.42 2.24
CA SER A 99 -3.19 5.51 2.51
C SER A 99 -3.56 4.03 2.30
N SER A 100 -4.82 3.68 2.54
CA SER A 100 -5.32 2.31 2.39
C SER A 100 -5.58 1.92 0.93
N GLN A 101 -5.93 2.88 0.07
CA GLN A 101 -6.33 2.63 -1.31
C GLN A 101 -5.23 1.93 -2.11
N LEU A 102 -3.99 2.46 -2.07
CA LEU A 102 -2.87 1.87 -2.81
C LEU A 102 -2.54 0.46 -2.29
N THR A 103 -2.70 0.23 -0.98
CA THR A 103 -2.51 -1.10 -0.40
C THR A 103 -3.55 -2.08 -0.94
N TRP A 104 -4.82 -1.69 -1.01
CA TRP A 104 -5.90 -2.53 -1.55
C TRP A 104 -5.70 -2.86 -3.03
N GLU A 105 -5.31 -1.88 -3.84
CA GLU A 105 -5.03 -2.10 -5.27
C GLU A 105 -3.87 -3.08 -5.47
N LEU A 106 -2.79 -2.93 -4.71
CA LEU A 106 -1.66 -3.86 -4.74
C LEU A 106 -2.06 -5.28 -4.30
N LEU A 107 -2.88 -5.40 -3.25
CA LEU A 107 -3.38 -6.70 -2.78
C LEU A 107 -4.24 -7.40 -3.83
N GLN A 108 -5.15 -6.69 -4.47
CA GLN A 108 -6.02 -7.24 -5.52
C GLN A 108 -5.21 -7.67 -6.75
N PHE A 109 -4.20 -6.87 -7.11
CA PHE A 109 -3.40 -7.13 -8.30
C PHE A 109 -2.40 -8.28 -8.11
N THR A 110 -1.83 -8.39 -6.90
CA THR A 110 -0.87 -9.44 -6.57
C THR A 110 -1.53 -10.75 -6.15
N GLN A 111 -2.83 -10.75 -5.85
CA GLN A 111 -3.57 -11.96 -5.51
C GLN A 111 -3.46 -12.98 -6.64
N GLU A 112 -2.74 -14.07 -6.37
CA GLU A 112 -2.82 -15.26 -7.21
C GLU A 112 -4.26 -15.78 -7.17
N PRO A 113 -4.83 -16.21 -8.30
CA PRO A 113 -6.16 -16.82 -8.29
C PRO A 113 -6.10 -17.95 -7.27
N ILE A 114 -7.01 -17.91 -6.30
CA ILE A 114 -7.14 -18.95 -5.28
C ILE A 114 -7.33 -20.26 -6.06
N THR A 115 -6.27 -21.03 -6.24
CA THR A 115 -6.38 -22.40 -6.72
C THR A 115 -7.00 -23.14 -5.55
N LEU A 116 -8.33 -23.13 -5.48
CA LEU A 116 -9.10 -24.06 -4.68
C LEU A 116 -8.50 -25.41 -4.97
N ARG A 117 -7.77 -25.96 -3.99
CA ARG A 117 -7.17 -27.28 -4.05
C ARG A 117 -8.30 -28.22 -4.44
N SER A 118 -8.39 -28.57 -5.72
CA SER A 118 -9.34 -29.57 -6.16
C SER A 118 -8.87 -30.83 -5.47
N HIS A 119 -9.53 -31.17 -4.36
CA HIS A 119 -9.47 -32.52 -3.83
C HIS A 119 -10.03 -33.39 -4.94
N SER A 120 -9.16 -33.85 -5.84
CA SER A 120 -9.46 -34.96 -6.73
C SER A 120 -9.68 -36.14 -5.81
N SER A 121 -10.95 -36.37 -5.48
CA SER A 121 -11.43 -37.62 -4.90
C SER A 121 -11.17 -38.72 -5.92
N SER A 122 -9.92 -39.19 -5.98
CA SER A 122 -9.54 -40.43 -6.65
C SER A 122 -10.02 -41.58 -5.79
N ASN A 123 -11.31 -41.92 -5.90
CA ASN A 123 -11.76 -43.26 -5.53
C ASN A 123 -11.69 -44.12 -6.80
N GLY A 124 -10.64 -44.93 -6.84
CA GLY A 124 -10.62 -46.17 -7.63
C GLY A 124 -11.43 -47.27 -6.95
#